data_AF-A0A7S0HX25-F1
#
_entry.id   AF-A0A7S0HX25-F1
#
_cell.length_a   1.000
_cell.length_b   1.000
_cell.length_c   1.000
_cell.angle_alpha   90.00
_cell.angle_beta   90.00
_cell.angle_gamma   90.00
#
_symmetry.space_group_name_H-M   'P 1'
#
loop_
_entity.id
_entity.type
_entity.pdbx_description
1 polymer ?
#
loop_
_entity_poly.entity_id
_entity_poly.type
_entity_poly.pdbx_seq_one_letter_code
_entity_poly.pdbx_strand_id
1 'polypeptide(L)'
;VKICLFRLDCKKMIEHEHHPYSAPTEEHLEKFRSFIGTQNAELRTLESALDDSSTDVWDPFQDVIGIELGAHEDCHIATLVETDSKDVSKLLIVLSTVAEECARLVNIAEKNFFGPLSCYGERFDNAPLPEGAEVEQVTSFIPLLEDLSHFAARCHSVVANALSQLAGLYTDEKGSMYKSCFKGTRLHSFLTQLGDLLRVLITLDGLVGSNEELQYHWSEYKRVLQSAALEPEVFGMRPKRIAKVLMAVMRLEADIFNGAMLRGCWMQDLPWYHEKGEGEVRANKMMLEEVTNTIRSLLVYLSAHIGDATESNHRKWFVGVVGLFVLFAQVNRGRELDSKTYKAIIGLSSKVPLIVLFGRSFFVVSDFLQDSLPMPATRTKEKELDKARALFLRQEEALLQQVQRLQLEVSAWMVRMESSFASKVGLTEVLSTRANLLVQGVLLACQLGNVGKLSLSGHLWTRTAIRQSSLKPLLQSFLLLKALQQTYHRKSFLIASHLVHIQRFLQLRVLHILDPICKDLETQIATARKGGWKVEEQKLHMAALVTAMCDNLRGPNTRQRRTVVNLAWDLLSKKQIREGDADEVGLQLRKLEI
;
A
#
# COMPACT_ATOMS: atom_id res chain seq x y z
N VAL A 1 10.48 18.80 17.21
CA VAL A 1 9.36 19.54 17.83
C VAL A 1 8.53 18.52 18.60
N LYS A 2 8.46 18.63 19.94
CA LYS A 2 7.72 17.69 20.80
C LYS A 2 6.22 17.98 20.66
N ILE A 3 5.45 16.99 20.21
CA ILE A 3 4.00 17.05 20.08
C ILE A 3 3.39 16.63 21.42
N CYS A 4 2.64 17.53 22.06
CA CYS A 4 1.76 17.17 23.18
C CYS A 4 0.46 16.59 22.59
N LEU A 5 0.31 15.27 22.72
CA LEU A 5 -0.89 14.52 22.35
C LEU A 5 -1.99 14.80 23.39
N PHE A 6 -3.04 15.53 23.02
CA PHE A 6 -4.29 15.51 23.78
C PHE A 6 -5.16 14.37 23.26
N ARG A 7 -5.20 13.30 24.06
CA ARG A 7 -6.08 12.14 23.90
C ARG A 7 -7.49 12.55 24.34
N LEU A 8 -8.41 12.68 23.40
CA LEU A 8 -9.83 12.74 23.72
C LEU A 8 -10.30 11.32 24.05
N ASP A 9 -10.21 10.95 25.32
CA ASP A 9 -10.82 9.74 25.86
C ASP A 9 -12.35 9.89 25.80
N CYS A 10 -12.99 9.29 24.81
CA CYS A 10 -14.45 9.10 24.75
C CYS A 10 -14.91 8.05 25.79
N LYS A 11 -14.68 8.32 27.08
CA LYS A 11 -14.90 7.37 28.18
C LYS A 11 -16.26 7.51 28.88
N LYS A 12 -17.28 8.09 28.23
CA LYS A 12 -18.62 8.28 28.83
C LYS A 12 -19.77 7.70 27.99
N MET A 13 -19.62 6.48 27.48
CA MET A 13 -20.75 5.69 26.95
C MET A 13 -20.61 4.18 27.23
N ILE A 14 -20.01 3.79 28.36
CA ILE A 14 -19.99 2.38 28.78
C ILE A 14 -20.41 2.30 30.24
N GLU A 15 -21.72 2.35 30.46
CA GLU A 15 -22.35 1.63 31.56
C GLU A 15 -23.47 0.77 30.96
N HIS A 16 -23.26 -0.55 31.08
CA HIS A 16 -24.23 -1.66 31.02
C HIS A 16 -25.28 -1.71 29.89
N GLU A 17 -25.07 -2.61 28.91
CA GLU A 17 -25.84 -3.87 28.73
C GLU A 17 -25.42 -4.55 27.42
N HIS A 18 -25.20 -5.87 27.46
CA HIS A 18 -24.98 -6.71 26.28
C HIS A 18 -26.27 -6.82 25.47
N HIS A 19 -26.51 -5.84 24.60
CA HIS A 19 -27.47 -5.98 23.50
C HIS A 19 -26.75 -6.46 22.24
N PRO A 20 -27.29 -7.45 21.50
CA PRO A 20 -26.83 -7.73 20.15
C PRO A 20 -26.95 -6.44 19.34
N TYR A 21 -25.91 -6.09 18.58
CA TYR A 21 -25.87 -4.88 17.75
C TYR A 21 -27.10 -4.84 16.80
N SER A 22 -28.20 -4.22 17.24
CA SER A 22 -29.33 -3.93 16.38
C SER A 22 -28.97 -2.75 15.50
N ALA A 23 -29.14 -2.88 14.19
CA ALA A 23 -28.90 -1.80 13.24
C ALA A 23 -29.61 -0.51 13.72
N PRO A 24 -28.95 0.66 13.68
CA PRO A 24 -29.63 1.89 14.03
C PRO A 24 -30.70 2.16 12.96
N THR A 25 -31.97 2.14 13.36
CA THR A 25 -33.12 2.55 12.57
C THR A 25 -33.00 4.01 12.11
N GLU A 26 -33.80 4.42 11.12
CA GLU A 26 -33.91 5.79 10.62
C GLU A 26 -34.05 6.85 11.75
N GLU A 27 -34.69 6.46 12.85
CA GLU A 27 -34.80 7.24 14.09
C GLU A 27 -33.43 7.60 14.73
N HIS A 28 -32.45 6.70 14.66
CA HIS A 28 -31.09 6.99 15.12
C HIS A 28 -30.40 7.99 14.20
N LEU A 29 -30.61 7.92 12.89
CA LEU A 29 -30.10 8.94 11.95
C LEU A 29 -30.74 10.31 12.22
N GLU A 30 -31.99 10.34 12.68
CA GLU A 30 -32.71 11.56 13.00
C GLU A 30 -32.26 12.18 14.34
N LYS A 31 -32.08 11.37 15.37
CA LYS A 31 -31.44 11.79 16.63
C LYS A 31 -30.00 12.27 16.38
N PHE A 32 -29.29 11.56 15.51
CA PHE A 32 -27.94 11.93 15.08
C PHE A 32 -27.94 13.25 14.29
N ARG A 33 -28.93 13.47 13.43
CA ARG A 33 -29.13 14.73 12.69
C ARG A 33 -29.35 15.90 13.64
N SER A 34 -30.17 15.71 14.68
CA SER A 34 -30.36 16.73 15.71
C SER A 34 -29.06 17.02 16.44
N PHE A 35 -28.30 15.99 16.84
CA PHE A 35 -27.01 16.16 17.50
C PHE A 35 -26.01 16.95 16.65
N ILE A 36 -25.89 16.63 15.36
CA ILE A 36 -25.02 17.35 14.41
C ILE A 36 -25.48 18.78 14.18
N GLY A 37 -26.79 19.03 14.14
CA GLY A 37 -27.34 20.38 14.08
C GLY A 37 -26.89 21.22 15.27
N THR A 38 -27.02 20.67 16.48
CA THR A 38 -26.62 21.33 17.72
C THR A 38 -25.12 21.53 17.82
N GLN A 39 -24.32 20.49 17.56
CA GLN A 39 -22.86 20.56 17.55
C GLN A 39 -22.34 21.57 16.52
N ASN A 40 -22.87 21.59 15.29
CA ASN A 40 -22.46 22.59 14.30
C ASN A 40 -22.82 24.02 14.73
N ALA A 41 -23.94 24.21 15.43
CA ALA A 41 -24.30 25.52 15.97
C ALA A 41 -23.36 25.94 17.10
N GLU A 42 -23.06 25.03 18.04
CA GLU A 42 -22.09 25.25 19.13
C GLU A 42 -20.69 25.53 18.59
N LEU A 43 -20.23 24.76 17.60
CA LEU A 43 -18.92 24.91 17.00
C LEU A 43 -18.81 26.20 16.18
N ARG A 44 -19.88 26.64 15.50
CA ARG A 44 -19.90 27.97 14.85
C ARG A 44 -19.89 29.11 15.87
N THR A 45 -20.51 28.91 17.02
CA THR A 45 -20.48 29.89 18.11
C THR A 45 -19.07 29.96 18.69
N LEU A 46 -18.39 28.83 18.84
CA LEU A 46 -16.97 28.76 19.22
C LEU A 46 -16.05 29.36 18.15
N GLU A 47 -16.26 29.08 16.87
CA GLU A 47 -15.52 29.65 15.74
C GLU A 47 -15.67 31.17 15.72
N SER A 48 -16.89 31.69 15.84
CA SER A 48 -17.15 33.13 15.93
C SER A 48 -16.58 33.79 17.19
N ALA A 49 -16.50 33.07 18.31
CA ALA A 49 -15.88 33.58 19.54
C ALA A 49 -14.35 33.47 19.51
N LEU A 50 -13.81 32.53 18.74
CA LEU A 50 -12.38 32.36 18.48
C LEU A 50 -11.90 33.38 17.45
N ASP A 51 -12.69 33.75 16.45
CA ASP A 51 -12.37 34.82 15.47
C ASP A 51 -12.04 36.16 16.16
N ASP A 52 -12.61 36.44 17.34
CA ASP A 52 -12.32 37.65 18.14
C ASP A 52 -11.02 37.56 18.97
N SER A 53 -10.41 36.36 19.09
CA SER A 53 -9.23 36.12 19.97
C SER A 53 -8.07 35.36 19.32
N SER A 54 -8.28 34.69 18.19
CA SER A 54 -7.25 34.00 17.43
C SER A 54 -6.77 34.91 16.32
N THR A 55 -5.48 35.27 16.38
CA THR A 55 -4.76 35.73 15.20
C THR A 55 -5.09 34.85 14.01
N ASP A 56 -5.35 35.48 12.87
CA ASP A 56 -5.36 34.86 11.55
C ASP A 56 -4.30 33.74 11.47
N VAL A 57 -4.70 32.65 10.83
CA VAL A 57 -3.90 31.51 10.38
C VAL A 57 -3.78 30.35 11.37
N TRP A 58 -4.71 29.40 11.22
CA TRP A 58 -4.45 27.95 11.30
C TRP A 58 -3.24 27.65 10.37
N ASP A 59 -2.02 27.83 10.89
CA ASP A 59 -0.75 27.80 10.14
C ASP A 59 -0.08 26.43 10.33
N PRO A 60 0.09 25.62 9.27
CA PRO A 60 0.72 24.31 9.36
C PRO A 60 2.13 24.32 9.97
N PHE A 61 2.78 25.48 10.02
CA PHE A 61 4.14 25.65 10.54
C PHE A 61 4.18 26.24 11.96
N GLN A 62 3.06 26.72 12.50
CA GLN A 62 2.98 27.30 13.85
C GLN A 62 2.04 26.52 14.77
N ASP A 63 1.14 25.70 14.21
CA ASP A 63 0.19 24.94 15.00
C ASP A 63 0.87 23.86 15.86
N VAL A 64 0.61 23.95 17.17
CA VAL A 64 1.20 23.05 18.18
C VAL A 64 0.37 21.75 18.32
N ILE A 65 -0.88 21.74 17.84
CA ILE A 65 -1.85 20.67 18.05
C ILE A 65 -2.24 20.05 16.70
N GLY A 66 -1.99 18.75 16.53
CA GLY A 66 -2.49 17.95 15.41
C GLY A 66 -3.60 17.00 15.84
N ILE A 67 -4.66 16.87 15.05
CA ILE A 67 -5.77 15.94 15.31
C ILE A 67 -5.57 14.69 14.44
N GLU A 68 -5.43 13.53 15.08
CA GLU A 68 -5.42 12.23 14.39
C GLU A 68 -6.82 11.61 14.42
N LEU A 69 -7.42 11.42 13.25
CA LEU A 69 -8.80 10.95 13.08
C LEU A 69 -8.88 9.45 12.74
N GLY A 70 -7.76 8.73 12.85
CA GLY A 70 -7.69 7.31 12.53
C GLY A 70 -8.50 6.48 13.53
N ALA A 71 -9.42 5.66 13.05
CA ALA A 71 -10.06 4.66 13.89
C ALA A 71 -9.04 3.57 14.26
N HIS A 72 -9.00 3.20 15.54
CA HIS A 72 -8.17 2.10 16.05
C HIS A 72 -9.03 0.88 16.36
N GLU A 73 -8.45 -0.31 16.18
CA GLU A 73 -9.09 -1.58 16.52
C GLU A 73 -8.38 -2.19 17.72
N ASP A 74 -9.11 -2.43 18.80
CA ASP A 74 -8.58 -3.02 20.04
C ASP A 74 -8.76 -4.56 20.08
N CYS A 75 -9.30 -5.16 19.01
CA CYS A 75 -9.58 -6.59 18.94
C CYS A 75 -8.72 -7.31 17.90
N HIS A 76 -8.61 -8.64 18.04
CA HIS A 76 -7.88 -9.47 17.10
C HIS A 76 -8.68 -9.67 15.80
N ILE A 77 -8.01 -9.85 14.66
CA ILE A 77 -8.68 -10.13 13.38
C ILE A 77 -9.60 -11.36 13.47
N ALA A 78 -9.26 -12.34 14.31
CA ALA A 78 -10.10 -13.51 14.54
C ALA A 78 -11.50 -13.18 15.09
N THR A 79 -11.64 -12.14 15.91
CA THR A 79 -12.94 -11.71 16.45
C THR A 79 -13.73 -10.84 15.46
N LEU A 80 -13.10 -10.39 14.38
CA LEU A 80 -13.78 -9.66 13.29
C LEU A 80 -14.45 -10.60 12.28
N VAL A 81 -14.15 -11.90 12.35
CA VAL A 81 -14.63 -12.91 11.40
C VAL A 81 -15.36 -14.01 12.15
N GLU A 82 -16.65 -13.82 12.35
CA GLU A 82 -17.56 -14.83 12.90
C GLU A 82 -18.65 -15.13 11.87
N THR A 83 -18.65 -16.33 11.30
CA THR A 83 -19.64 -16.73 10.30
C THR A 83 -20.09 -18.18 10.51
N ASP A 84 -21.24 -18.54 9.93
CA ASP A 84 -21.78 -19.89 9.96
C ASP A 84 -20.88 -20.94 9.27
N SER A 85 -19.96 -20.49 8.40
CA SER A 85 -18.98 -21.37 7.75
C SER A 85 -17.64 -21.32 8.48
N LYS A 86 -17.26 -22.42 9.14
CA LYS A 86 -15.96 -22.55 9.81
C LYS A 86 -14.80 -22.45 8.81
N ASP A 87 -14.96 -22.96 7.59
CA ASP A 87 -13.90 -22.98 6.60
C ASP A 87 -13.64 -21.60 6.00
N VAL A 88 -14.71 -20.84 5.68
CA VAL A 88 -14.59 -19.43 5.27
C VAL A 88 -14.01 -18.59 6.39
N SER A 89 -14.44 -18.81 7.63
CA SER A 89 -13.91 -18.07 8.79
C SER A 89 -12.40 -18.30 8.92
N LYS A 90 -11.94 -19.56 8.89
CA LYS A 90 -10.50 -19.88 8.92
C LYS A 90 -9.74 -19.25 7.77
N LEU A 91 -10.27 -19.34 6.55
CA LEU A 91 -9.65 -18.77 5.35
C LEU A 91 -9.47 -17.26 5.49
N LEU A 92 -10.55 -16.54 5.82
CA LEU A 92 -10.53 -15.09 5.98
C LEU A 92 -9.60 -14.67 7.12
N ILE A 93 -9.60 -15.36 8.25
CA ILE A 93 -8.70 -15.06 9.37
C ILE A 93 -7.24 -15.21 8.95
N VAL A 94 -6.88 -16.32 8.32
CA VAL A 94 -5.51 -16.60 7.89
C VAL A 94 -5.04 -15.58 6.85
N LEU A 95 -5.82 -15.39 5.77
CA LEU A 95 -5.44 -14.45 4.72
C LEU A 95 -5.39 -13.02 5.23
N SER A 96 -6.36 -12.58 6.05
CA SER A 96 -6.39 -11.22 6.61
C SER A 96 -5.22 -10.98 7.57
N THR A 97 -4.82 -11.99 8.34
CA THR A 97 -3.67 -11.88 9.26
C THR A 97 -2.35 -11.73 8.50
N VAL A 98 -2.15 -12.53 7.45
CA VAL A 98 -0.95 -12.44 6.60
C VAL A 98 -0.93 -11.11 5.84
N ALA A 99 -2.08 -10.69 5.31
CA ALA A 99 -2.25 -9.44 4.60
C ALA A 99 -1.91 -8.24 5.53
N GLU A 100 -2.48 -8.18 6.74
CA GLU A 100 -2.17 -7.12 7.70
C GLU A 100 -0.69 -7.14 8.14
N GLU A 101 -0.06 -8.32 8.24
CA GLU A 101 1.36 -8.43 8.54
C GLU A 101 2.24 -7.85 7.42
N CYS A 102 1.95 -8.14 6.15
CA CYS A 102 2.59 -7.48 5.01
C CYS A 102 2.45 -5.96 5.14
N ALA A 103 1.24 -5.52 5.43
CA ALA A 103 0.87 -4.13 5.49
C ALA A 103 1.53 -3.41 6.70
N ARG A 104 1.80 -4.12 7.80
CA ARG A 104 2.57 -3.64 8.96
C ARG A 104 4.05 -3.51 8.64
N LEU A 105 4.65 -4.50 7.96
CA LEU A 105 6.05 -4.47 7.54
C LEU A 105 6.34 -3.32 6.57
N VAL A 106 5.39 -3.04 5.66
CA VAL A 106 5.48 -1.87 4.76
C VAL A 106 5.61 -0.57 5.56
N ASN A 107 4.76 -0.37 6.58
CA ASN A 107 4.79 0.83 7.43
C ASN A 107 6.11 0.95 8.22
N ILE A 108 6.62 -0.17 8.74
CA ILE A 108 7.91 -0.20 9.44
C ILE A 108 9.05 0.24 8.52
N ALA A 109 9.09 -0.26 7.29
CA ALA A 109 10.16 0.10 6.37
C ALA A 109 10.14 1.57 5.96
N GLU A 110 8.95 2.08 5.64
CA GLU A 110 8.76 3.48 5.23
C GLU A 110 9.13 4.45 6.35
N LYS A 111 8.87 4.10 7.61
CA LYS A 111 9.20 4.95 8.76
C LYS A 111 10.65 4.84 9.23
N ASN A 112 11.19 3.62 9.29
CA ASN A 112 12.44 3.37 10.01
C ASN A 112 13.66 3.26 9.10
N PHE A 113 13.51 2.83 7.85
CA PHE A 113 14.65 2.52 6.98
C PHE A 113 14.80 3.48 5.79
N PHE A 114 13.70 3.91 5.17
CA PHE A 114 13.75 4.69 3.93
C PHE A 114 14.50 6.02 4.08
N GLY A 115 14.14 6.81 5.09
CA GLY A 115 14.79 8.09 5.39
C GLY A 115 16.29 7.95 5.67
N PRO A 116 16.69 7.16 6.68
CA PRO A 116 18.10 6.97 7.02
C PRO A 116 18.95 6.45 5.86
N LEU A 117 18.48 5.47 5.09
CA LEU A 117 19.21 4.93 3.93
C LEU A 117 19.35 5.97 2.81
N SER A 118 18.30 6.77 2.59
CA SER A 118 18.33 7.81 1.55
C SER A 118 19.26 8.98 1.89
N CYS A 119 19.40 9.31 3.17
CA CYS A 119 20.22 10.45 3.63
C CYS A 119 21.65 10.06 4.03
N TYR A 120 21.99 8.78 4.03
CA TYR A 120 23.33 8.32 4.35
C TYR A 120 24.36 8.95 3.41
N GLY A 121 25.40 9.56 3.97
CA GLY A 121 26.46 10.24 3.21
C GLY A 121 26.08 11.63 2.68
N GLU A 122 24.86 12.14 2.94
CA GLU A 122 24.52 13.52 2.57
C GLU A 122 25.28 14.53 3.43
N ARG A 123 25.95 15.49 2.75
CA ARG A 123 26.79 16.51 3.38
C ARG A 123 26.44 17.89 2.85
N PHE A 124 26.58 18.90 3.72
CA PHE A 124 26.36 20.31 3.35
C PHE A 124 27.49 20.89 2.50
N ASP A 125 28.69 20.30 2.59
CA ASP A 125 29.86 20.70 1.82
C ASP A 125 30.47 19.50 1.08
N ASN A 126 31.19 19.82 -0.01
CA ASN A 126 31.93 18.84 -0.80
C ASN A 126 33.40 18.73 -0.33
N ALA A 127 33.70 19.13 0.91
CA ALA A 127 35.04 19.04 1.45
C ALA A 127 35.44 17.55 1.57
N PRO A 128 36.70 17.15 1.33
CA PRO A 128 37.14 15.78 1.56
C PRO A 128 36.82 15.34 3.00
N LEU A 129 36.43 14.09 3.19
CA LEU A 129 36.30 13.53 4.54
C LEU A 129 37.69 13.48 5.19
N PRO A 130 37.80 13.73 6.51
CA PRO A 130 39.00 13.41 7.26
C PRO A 130 39.34 11.92 7.13
N GLU A 131 40.63 11.58 7.14
CA GLU A 131 41.08 10.19 7.04
C GLU A 131 40.43 9.31 8.13
N GLY A 132 39.77 8.24 7.72
CA GLY A 132 39.10 7.28 8.62
C GLY A 132 37.67 7.65 8.99
N ALA A 133 37.16 8.83 8.60
CA ALA A 133 35.79 9.22 8.86
C ALA A 133 34.78 8.34 8.09
N GLU A 134 35.16 7.75 6.95
CA GLU A 134 34.31 6.80 6.21
C GLU A 134 33.98 5.58 7.07
N VAL A 135 35.00 5.04 7.74
CA VAL A 135 34.93 3.86 8.60
C VAL A 135 34.11 4.16 9.85
N GLU A 136 34.28 5.35 10.44
CA GLU A 136 33.50 5.81 11.60
C GLU A 136 32.01 5.93 11.25
N GLN A 137 31.68 6.54 10.10
CA GLN A 137 30.30 6.68 9.65
C GLN A 137 29.62 5.32 9.45
N VAL A 138 30.27 4.37 8.76
CA VAL A 138 29.72 3.01 8.62
C VAL A 138 29.56 2.34 9.97
N THR A 139 30.55 2.46 10.85
CA THR A 139 30.50 1.82 12.18
C THR A 139 29.29 2.32 12.97
N SER A 140 28.97 3.62 12.90
CA SER A 140 27.77 4.19 13.51
C SER A 140 26.46 3.72 12.86
N PHE A 141 26.52 3.32 11.59
CA PHE A 141 25.37 2.87 10.80
C PHE A 141 25.10 1.36 10.88
N ILE A 142 26.08 0.57 11.36
CA ILE A 142 25.96 -0.89 11.53
C ILE A 142 24.69 -1.31 12.28
N PRO A 143 24.28 -0.68 13.41
CA PRO A 143 23.06 -1.08 14.10
C PRO A 143 21.81 -1.01 13.21
N LEU A 144 21.70 0.03 12.38
CA LEU A 144 20.59 0.14 11.42
C LEU A 144 20.66 -0.97 10.36
N LEU A 145 21.87 -1.28 9.86
CA LEU A 145 22.06 -2.38 8.90
C LEU A 145 21.69 -3.73 9.53
N GLU A 146 22.05 -3.98 10.78
CA GLU A 146 21.64 -5.19 11.50
C GLU A 146 20.12 -5.29 11.64
N ASP A 147 19.46 -4.22 12.07
CA ASP A 147 17.99 -4.15 12.13
C ASP A 147 17.34 -4.38 10.76
N LEU A 148 17.97 -3.86 9.70
CA LEU A 148 17.52 -4.03 8.32
C LEU A 148 17.66 -5.49 7.85
N SER A 149 18.74 -6.19 8.22
CA SER A 149 18.89 -7.63 7.92
C SER A 149 17.82 -8.46 8.64
N HIS A 150 17.57 -8.20 9.93
CA HIS A 150 16.50 -8.86 10.67
C HIS A 150 15.11 -8.57 10.08
N PHE A 151 14.88 -7.33 9.65
CA PHE A 151 13.67 -6.94 8.95
C PHE A 151 13.50 -7.70 7.62
N ALA A 152 14.56 -7.80 6.81
CA ALA A 152 14.53 -8.55 5.55
C ALA A 152 14.19 -10.04 5.79
N ALA A 153 14.82 -10.68 6.78
CA ALA A 153 14.53 -12.06 7.16
C ALA A 153 13.07 -12.25 7.61
N ARG A 154 12.50 -11.27 8.34
CA ARG A 154 11.07 -11.28 8.69
C ARG A 154 10.19 -11.19 7.45
N CYS A 155 10.54 -10.35 6.48
CA CYS A 155 9.81 -10.24 5.22
C CYS A 155 9.84 -11.55 4.43
N HIS A 156 11.02 -12.21 4.35
CA HIS A 156 11.15 -13.52 3.70
C HIS A 156 10.23 -14.56 4.32
N SER A 157 10.18 -14.62 5.65
CA SER A 157 9.30 -15.53 6.40
C SER A 157 7.82 -15.29 6.12
N VAL A 158 7.40 -14.01 6.02
CA VAL A 158 6.01 -13.64 5.71
C VAL A 158 5.66 -13.97 4.26
N VAL A 159 6.57 -13.73 3.32
CA VAL A 159 6.41 -14.12 1.91
C VAL A 159 6.32 -15.64 1.78
N ALA A 160 7.19 -16.40 2.45
CA ALA A 160 7.13 -17.86 2.46
C ALA A 160 5.77 -18.36 2.98
N ASN A 161 5.32 -17.85 4.13
CA ASN A 161 4.02 -18.19 4.67
C ASN A 161 2.88 -17.84 3.69
N ALA A 162 2.90 -16.65 3.08
CA ALA A 162 1.89 -16.26 2.09
C ALA A 162 1.84 -17.24 0.90
N LEU A 163 3.00 -17.67 0.40
CA LEU A 163 3.10 -18.66 -0.67
C LEU A 163 2.58 -20.04 -0.21
N SER A 164 2.91 -20.48 1.01
CA SER A 164 2.39 -21.74 1.57
C SER A 164 0.87 -21.71 1.74
N GLN A 165 0.28 -20.58 2.19
CA GLN A 165 -1.17 -20.42 2.30
C GLN A 165 -1.85 -20.45 0.92
N LEU A 166 -1.27 -19.81 -0.09
CA LEU A 166 -1.75 -19.91 -1.47
C LEU A 166 -1.66 -21.35 -1.99
N ALA A 167 -0.63 -22.11 -1.60
CA ALA A 167 -0.43 -23.48 -2.06
C ALA A 167 -1.49 -24.40 -1.47
N GLY A 168 -1.80 -24.22 -0.18
CA GLY A 168 -2.87 -24.94 0.51
C GLY A 168 -4.26 -24.58 -0.02
N LEU A 169 -4.49 -23.33 -0.43
CA LEU A 169 -5.76 -22.90 -1.00
C LEU A 169 -5.98 -23.49 -2.40
N TYR A 170 -5.00 -23.39 -3.29
CA TYR A 170 -5.11 -23.82 -4.68
C TYR A 170 -4.72 -25.29 -4.85
N THR A 171 -5.60 -26.19 -4.41
CA THR A 171 -5.43 -27.65 -4.54
C THR A 171 -6.39 -28.24 -5.56
N ASP A 172 -5.87 -29.10 -6.44
CA ASP A 172 -6.63 -29.78 -7.50
C ASP A 172 -7.31 -31.08 -6.99
N GLU A 173 -7.63 -31.16 -5.70
CA GLU A 173 -8.21 -32.36 -5.09
C GLU A 173 -9.74 -32.37 -5.17
N LYS A 174 -10.35 -33.57 -5.25
CA LYS A 174 -11.81 -33.70 -5.25
C LYS A 174 -12.36 -33.22 -3.90
N GLY A 175 -13.29 -32.27 -3.93
CA GLY A 175 -13.85 -31.67 -2.71
C GLY A 175 -13.03 -30.52 -2.14
N SER A 176 -11.97 -30.06 -2.81
CA SER A 176 -11.24 -28.87 -2.35
C SER A 176 -12.14 -27.63 -2.39
N MET A 177 -11.98 -26.77 -1.39
CA MET A 177 -12.71 -25.50 -1.26
C MET A 177 -12.50 -24.59 -2.48
N TYR A 178 -11.31 -24.65 -3.10
CA TYR A 178 -11.05 -23.96 -4.36
C TYR A 178 -11.97 -24.45 -5.48
N LYS A 179 -12.08 -25.76 -5.71
CA LYS A 179 -12.92 -26.31 -6.78
C LYS A 179 -14.41 -26.08 -6.55
N SER A 180 -14.87 -26.24 -5.31
CA SER A 180 -16.29 -26.15 -4.97
C SER A 180 -16.81 -24.73 -4.87
N CYS A 181 -15.97 -23.76 -4.48
CA CYS A 181 -16.45 -22.43 -4.08
C CYS A 181 -15.74 -21.27 -4.76
N PHE A 182 -14.41 -21.36 -4.94
CA PHE A 182 -13.59 -20.19 -5.31
C PHE A 182 -12.96 -20.28 -6.70
N LYS A 183 -13.33 -21.28 -7.50
CA LYS A 183 -12.78 -21.47 -8.85
C LYS A 183 -13.10 -20.27 -9.73
N GLY A 184 -12.05 -19.65 -10.27
CA GLY A 184 -12.16 -18.45 -11.10
C GLY A 184 -12.39 -17.14 -10.35
N THR A 185 -12.36 -17.14 -9.02
CA THR A 185 -12.25 -15.92 -8.21
C THR A 185 -10.80 -15.43 -8.21
N ARG A 186 -10.60 -14.13 -7.98
CA ARG A 186 -9.29 -13.49 -8.05
C ARG A 186 -8.99 -12.79 -6.73
N LEU A 187 -7.90 -13.18 -6.08
CA LEU A 187 -7.42 -12.61 -4.83
C LEU A 187 -6.63 -11.31 -5.07
N HIS A 188 -7.28 -10.29 -5.64
CA HIS A 188 -6.63 -9.03 -5.98
C HIS A 188 -6.04 -8.33 -4.75
N SER A 189 -6.81 -8.15 -3.68
CA SER A 189 -6.40 -7.44 -2.48
C SER A 189 -5.30 -8.17 -1.74
N PHE A 190 -5.36 -9.51 -1.64
CA PHE A 190 -4.29 -10.30 -1.01
C PHE A 190 -2.96 -10.13 -1.77
N LEU A 191 -2.99 -10.35 -3.08
CA LEU A 191 -1.79 -10.22 -3.89
C LEU A 191 -1.28 -8.78 -3.96
N THR A 192 -2.16 -7.78 -3.89
CA THR A 192 -1.76 -6.37 -3.83
C THR A 192 -0.96 -6.08 -2.57
N GLN A 193 -1.41 -6.54 -1.40
CA GLN A 193 -0.69 -6.34 -0.14
C GLN A 193 0.64 -7.12 -0.10
N LEU A 194 0.67 -8.34 -0.67
CA LEU A 194 1.93 -9.06 -0.87
C LEU A 194 2.87 -8.31 -1.83
N GLY A 195 2.33 -7.77 -2.93
CA GLY A 195 3.04 -6.95 -3.90
C GLY A 195 3.61 -5.67 -3.29
N ASP A 196 2.90 -5.04 -2.36
CA ASP A 196 3.41 -3.87 -1.62
C ASP A 196 4.60 -4.21 -0.73
N LEU A 197 4.59 -5.39 -0.09
CA LEU A 197 5.76 -5.88 0.64
C LEU A 197 6.96 -6.10 -0.29
N LEU A 198 6.74 -6.70 -1.47
CA LEU A 198 7.80 -6.88 -2.47
C LEU A 198 8.32 -5.54 -3.01
N ARG A 199 7.43 -4.56 -3.23
CA ARG A 199 7.81 -3.19 -3.60
C ARG A 199 8.72 -2.57 -2.55
N VAL A 200 8.44 -2.78 -1.26
CA VAL A 200 9.30 -2.28 -0.17
C VAL A 200 10.69 -2.91 -0.23
N LEU A 201 10.79 -4.22 -0.44
CA LEU A 201 12.09 -4.89 -0.61
C LEU A 201 12.84 -4.35 -1.84
N ILE A 202 12.16 -4.17 -2.97
CA ILE A 202 12.71 -3.52 -4.18
C ILE A 202 13.22 -2.11 -3.86
N THR A 203 12.48 -1.36 -3.04
CA THR A 203 12.87 0.00 -2.65
C THR A 203 14.10 0.01 -1.75
N LEU A 204 14.18 -0.90 -0.78
CA LEU A 204 15.35 -1.02 0.10
C LEU A 204 16.60 -1.44 -0.67
N ASP A 205 16.48 -2.46 -1.52
CA ASP A 205 17.56 -2.88 -2.43
C ASP A 205 17.98 -1.73 -3.34
N GLY A 206 17.03 -0.95 -3.85
CA GLY A 206 17.31 0.23 -4.68
C GLY A 206 17.97 1.38 -3.93
N LEU A 207 17.61 1.61 -2.66
CA LEU A 207 18.24 2.64 -1.82
C LEU A 207 19.69 2.28 -1.48
N VAL A 208 19.95 1.02 -1.09
CA VAL A 208 21.31 0.52 -0.83
C VAL A 208 22.13 0.50 -2.14
N GLY A 209 21.52 0.04 -3.24
CA GLY A 209 22.18 -0.10 -4.53
C GLY A 209 22.52 1.23 -5.21
N SER A 210 21.74 2.28 -4.97
CA SER A 210 21.97 3.61 -5.56
C SER A 210 22.85 4.53 -4.73
N ASN A 211 23.14 4.18 -3.47
CA ASN A 211 23.98 4.99 -2.60
C ASN A 211 25.47 4.64 -2.78
N GLU A 212 26.15 5.37 -3.67
CA GLU A 212 27.57 5.19 -3.99
C GLU A 212 28.48 5.37 -2.75
N GLU A 213 28.16 6.34 -1.87
CA GLU A 213 28.89 6.61 -0.62
C GLU A 213 28.81 5.43 0.35
N LEU A 214 27.61 4.85 0.53
CA LEU A 214 27.43 3.67 1.39
C LEU A 214 28.25 2.49 0.88
N GLN A 215 28.25 2.24 -0.42
CA GLN A 215 29.02 1.14 -1.01
C GLN A 215 30.52 1.35 -0.87
N TYR A 216 30.98 2.58 -1.10
CA TYR A 216 32.38 2.96 -0.92
C TYR A 216 32.82 2.81 0.53
N HIS A 217 32.13 3.45 1.48
CA HIS A 217 32.49 3.37 2.89
C HIS A 217 32.41 1.92 3.42
N TRP A 218 31.44 1.12 2.97
CA TRP A 218 31.34 -0.30 3.33
C TRP A 218 32.56 -1.10 2.84
N SER A 219 33.01 -0.83 1.62
CA SER A 219 34.21 -1.46 1.05
C SER A 219 35.47 -1.10 1.83
N GLU A 220 35.61 0.16 2.23
CA GLU A 220 36.71 0.64 3.07
C GLU A 220 36.69 0.00 4.47
N TYR A 221 35.51 -0.04 5.10
CA TYR A 221 35.32 -0.71 6.39
C TYR A 221 35.75 -2.19 6.33
N LYS A 222 35.36 -2.92 5.29
CA LYS A 222 35.80 -4.31 5.07
C LYS A 222 37.31 -4.42 4.90
N ARG A 223 37.93 -3.51 4.13
CA ARG A 223 39.38 -3.50 3.88
C ARG A 223 40.17 -3.32 5.19
N VAL A 224 39.71 -2.43 6.06
CA VAL A 224 40.31 -2.22 7.39
C VAL A 224 40.20 -3.49 8.25
N LEU A 225 39.04 -4.13 8.27
CA LEU A 225 38.87 -5.38 9.03
C LEU A 225 39.71 -6.54 8.49
N GLN A 226 39.86 -6.64 7.15
CA GLN A 226 40.72 -7.64 6.53
C GLN A 226 42.20 -7.41 6.87
N SER A 227 42.65 -6.15 6.84
CA SER A 227 44.01 -5.78 7.27
C SER A 227 44.25 -6.13 8.74
N ALA A 228 43.32 -5.75 9.62
CA ALA A 228 43.41 -6.08 11.04
C ALA A 228 43.35 -7.60 11.30
N ALA A 229 42.74 -8.40 10.41
CA ALA A 229 42.71 -9.86 10.55
C ALA A 229 44.06 -10.50 10.23
N LEU A 230 44.89 -9.87 9.38
CA LEU A 230 46.26 -10.31 9.08
C LEU A 230 47.21 -10.04 10.26
N GLU A 231 47.03 -8.90 10.93
CA GLU A 231 47.87 -8.48 12.08
C GLU A 231 47.03 -8.12 13.32
N PRO A 232 46.35 -9.08 13.98
CA PRO A 232 45.40 -8.78 15.07
C PRO A 232 46.04 -8.10 16.30
N GLU A 233 47.33 -8.38 16.53
CA GLU A 233 48.08 -7.87 17.69
C GLU A 233 48.26 -6.35 17.63
N VAL A 234 48.45 -5.79 16.42
CA VAL A 234 48.61 -4.34 16.19
C VAL A 234 47.35 -3.56 16.63
N PHE A 235 46.19 -4.20 16.53
CA PHE A 235 44.89 -3.63 16.90
C PHE A 235 44.41 -4.06 18.30
N GLY A 236 45.28 -4.69 19.10
CA GLY A 236 44.92 -5.18 20.44
C GLY A 236 43.82 -6.24 20.45
N MET A 237 43.64 -6.99 19.36
CA MET A 237 42.58 -7.98 19.19
C MET A 237 43.10 -9.42 19.18
N ARG A 238 42.30 -10.34 19.72
CA ARG A 238 42.55 -11.78 19.59
C ARG A 238 42.16 -12.25 18.18
N PRO A 239 42.94 -13.12 17.50
CA PRO A 239 42.63 -13.62 16.15
C PRO A 239 41.21 -14.20 16.00
N LYS A 240 40.75 -14.95 17.00
CA LYS A 240 39.39 -15.51 17.02
C LYS A 240 38.28 -14.45 17.05
N ARG A 241 38.52 -13.29 17.69
CA ARG A 241 37.52 -12.22 17.83
C ARG A 241 37.35 -11.50 16.51
N ILE A 242 38.45 -11.12 15.85
CA ILE A 242 38.39 -10.44 14.56
C ILE A 242 37.81 -11.34 13.45
N ALA A 243 38.12 -12.63 13.46
CA ALA A 243 37.51 -13.58 12.53
C ALA A 243 35.98 -13.63 12.66
N LYS A 244 35.44 -13.57 13.88
CA LYS A 244 33.99 -13.52 14.12
C LYS A 244 33.36 -12.22 13.61
N VAL A 245 34.01 -11.08 13.83
CA VAL A 245 33.55 -9.79 13.32
C VAL A 245 33.55 -9.78 11.79
N LEU A 246 34.62 -10.25 11.16
CA LEU A 246 34.71 -10.34 9.70
C LEU A 246 33.62 -11.24 9.12
N MET A 247 33.35 -12.41 9.73
CA MET A 247 32.24 -13.27 9.30
C MET A 247 30.87 -12.58 9.45
N ALA A 248 30.64 -11.85 10.55
CA ALA A 248 29.39 -11.12 10.75
C ALA A 248 29.20 -10.02 9.68
N VAL A 249 30.27 -9.30 9.35
CA VAL A 249 30.26 -8.26 8.30
C VAL A 249 30.02 -8.86 6.92
N MET A 250 30.67 -9.98 6.59
CA MET A 250 30.43 -10.68 5.32
C MET A 250 29.00 -11.21 5.20
N ARG A 251 28.42 -11.68 6.32
CA ARG A 251 27.02 -12.09 6.36
C ARG A 251 26.08 -10.89 6.17
N LEU A 252 26.34 -9.79 6.86
CA LEU A 252 25.54 -8.57 6.72
C LEU A 252 25.57 -8.04 5.28
N GLU A 253 26.73 -8.12 4.63
CA GLU A 253 26.87 -7.81 3.20
C GLU A 253 25.99 -8.72 2.33
N ALA A 254 26.03 -10.03 2.57
CA ALA A 254 25.26 -11.01 1.82
C ALA A 254 23.74 -10.85 1.98
N ASP A 255 23.28 -10.35 3.14
CA ASP A 255 21.87 -10.19 3.47
C ASP A 255 21.28 -8.85 2.96
N ILE A 256 22.09 -7.81 2.81
CA ILE A 256 21.63 -6.42 2.55
C ILE A 256 22.01 -5.92 1.16
N PHE A 257 23.17 -6.29 0.64
CA PHE A 257 23.72 -5.69 -0.58
C PHE A 257 23.34 -6.50 -1.83
N ASN A 258 23.53 -5.89 -3.00
CA ASN A 258 23.39 -6.53 -4.31
C ASN A 258 21.99 -7.13 -4.58
N GLY A 259 20.92 -6.53 -4.07
CA GLY A 259 19.56 -7.03 -4.28
C GLY A 259 19.22 -8.27 -3.45
N ALA A 260 19.92 -8.49 -2.32
CA ALA A 260 19.71 -9.66 -1.49
C ALA A 260 18.32 -9.69 -0.84
N MET A 261 17.74 -8.53 -0.51
CA MET A 261 16.49 -8.48 0.24
C MET A 261 15.32 -9.01 -0.59
N LEU A 262 15.19 -8.61 -1.85
CA LEU A 262 14.17 -9.19 -2.72
C LEU A 262 14.51 -10.66 -3.07
N ARG A 263 15.76 -10.96 -3.43
CA ARG A 263 16.15 -12.31 -3.87
C ARG A 263 15.94 -13.37 -2.79
N GLY A 264 16.11 -13.01 -1.52
CA GLY A 264 15.88 -13.90 -0.38
C GLY A 264 14.47 -14.50 -0.36
N CYS A 265 13.46 -13.82 -0.92
CA CYS A 265 12.08 -14.30 -0.98
C CYS A 265 11.92 -15.65 -1.71
N TRP A 266 12.74 -15.94 -2.73
CA TRP A 266 12.65 -17.19 -3.50
C TRP A 266 13.87 -18.10 -3.38
N MET A 267 14.96 -17.61 -2.79
CA MET A 267 16.17 -18.40 -2.52
C MET A 267 16.04 -19.26 -1.26
N GLN A 268 15.06 -18.96 -0.39
CA GLN A 268 14.70 -19.78 0.76
C GLN A 268 13.97 -21.08 0.39
N ASP A 269 13.85 -21.99 1.36
CA ASP A 269 12.98 -23.16 1.25
C ASP A 269 11.51 -22.74 1.29
N LEU A 270 10.67 -23.37 0.46
CA LEU A 270 9.26 -23.02 0.33
C LEU A 270 8.36 -24.25 0.51
N PRO A 271 8.35 -24.85 1.72
CA PRO A 271 7.46 -25.96 2.01
C PRO A 271 6.01 -25.49 2.16
N TRP A 272 5.07 -26.40 1.92
CA TRP A 272 3.69 -26.25 2.34
C TRP A 272 3.17 -27.57 2.89
N TYR A 273 2.37 -27.49 3.94
CA TYR A 273 1.89 -28.67 4.65
C TYR A 273 0.46 -29.01 4.25
N HIS A 274 0.22 -30.29 3.94
CA HIS A 274 -1.09 -30.83 3.60
C HIS A 274 -1.31 -32.18 4.28
N GLU A 275 -2.53 -32.73 4.17
CA GLU A 275 -2.89 -34.00 4.83
C GLU A 275 -1.98 -35.18 4.45
N LYS A 276 -1.45 -35.18 3.21
CA LYS A 276 -0.53 -36.21 2.71
C LYS A 276 0.96 -36.00 3.07
N GLY A 277 1.29 -35.01 3.91
CA GLY A 277 2.67 -34.66 4.28
C GLY A 277 3.12 -33.27 3.82
N GLU A 278 4.44 -33.11 3.67
CA GLU A 278 5.07 -31.87 3.23
C GLU A 278 5.22 -31.86 1.70
N GLY A 279 4.66 -30.84 1.07
CA GLY A 279 4.81 -30.56 -0.35
C GLY A 279 5.69 -29.35 -0.59
N GLU A 280 6.16 -29.17 -1.83
CA GLU A 280 6.94 -28.01 -2.25
C GLU A 280 6.05 -27.01 -3.01
N VAL A 281 6.06 -25.74 -2.62
CA VAL A 281 5.27 -24.67 -3.25
C VAL A 281 5.52 -24.60 -4.76
N ARG A 282 6.80 -24.73 -5.16
CA ARG A 282 7.26 -24.66 -6.55
C ARG A 282 6.61 -25.72 -7.45
N ALA A 283 6.13 -26.83 -6.88
CA ALA A 283 5.48 -27.91 -7.61
C ALA A 283 3.98 -27.64 -7.90
N ASN A 284 3.34 -26.69 -7.21
CA ASN A 284 1.90 -26.44 -7.34
C ASN A 284 1.56 -25.66 -8.62
N LYS A 285 1.23 -26.39 -9.69
CA LYS A 285 0.86 -25.81 -10.99
C LYS A 285 -0.42 -24.97 -10.94
N MET A 286 -1.41 -25.41 -10.18
CA MET A 286 -2.72 -24.76 -10.11
C MET A 286 -2.60 -23.37 -9.51
N MET A 287 -1.85 -23.25 -8.40
CA MET A 287 -1.55 -21.96 -7.79
C MET A 287 -0.84 -21.01 -8.77
N LEU A 288 0.20 -21.49 -9.45
CA LEU A 288 0.97 -20.67 -10.39
C LEU A 288 0.09 -20.12 -11.52
N GLU A 289 -0.83 -20.94 -12.05
CA GLU A 289 -1.77 -20.53 -13.09
C GLU A 289 -2.76 -19.47 -12.59
N GLU A 290 -3.39 -19.69 -11.43
CA GLU A 290 -4.37 -18.75 -10.86
C GLU A 290 -3.74 -17.42 -10.45
N VAL A 291 -2.54 -17.45 -9.87
CA VAL A 291 -1.79 -16.23 -9.53
C VAL A 291 -1.40 -15.48 -10.81
N THR A 292 -0.93 -16.17 -11.83
CA THR A 292 -0.59 -15.54 -13.12
C THR A 292 -1.82 -14.87 -13.75
N ASN A 293 -2.98 -15.52 -13.69
CA ASN A 293 -4.25 -14.92 -14.17
C ASN A 293 -4.65 -13.69 -13.35
N THR A 294 -4.43 -13.73 -12.04
CA THR A 294 -4.67 -12.58 -11.16
C THR A 294 -3.72 -11.43 -11.47
N ILE A 295 -2.42 -11.68 -11.68
CA ILE A 295 -1.43 -10.67 -12.11
C ILE A 295 -1.86 -10.01 -13.43
N ARG A 296 -2.30 -10.79 -14.42
CA ARG A 296 -2.81 -10.24 -15.69
C ARG A 296 -4.03 -9.34 -15.48
N SER A 297 -4.96 -9.74 -14.62
CA SER A 297 -6.12 -8.92 -14.24
C SER A 297 -5.70 -7.59 -13.61
N LEU A 298 -4.72 -7.63 -12.69
CA LEU A 298 -4.16 -6.44 -12.07
C LEU A 298 -3.48 -5.52 -13.10
N LEU A 299 -2.75 -6.07 -14.07
CA LEU A 299 -2.14 -5.27 -15.15
C LEU A 299 -3.18 -4.59 -16.04
N VAL A 300 -4.30 -5.27 -16.33
CA VAL A 300 -5.42 -4.65 -17.06
C VAL A 300 -6.00 -3.49 -16.25
N TYR A 301 -6.26 -3.69 -14.96
CA TYR A 301 -6.73 -2.65 -14.06
C TYR A 301 -5.75 -1.46 -14.03
N LEU A 302 -4.46 -1.70 -13.79
CA LEU A 302 -3.45 -0.64 -13.75
C LEU A 302 -3.32 0.10 -15.08
N SER A 303 -3.40 -0.60 -16.20
CA SER A 303 -3.33 0.04 -17.53
C SER A 303 -4.51 0.97 -17.80
N ALA A 304 -5.69 0.68 -17.24
CA ALA A 304 -6.86 1.54 -17.37
C ALA A 304 -6.73 2.83 -16.53
N HIS A 305 -6.06 2.76 -15.37
CA HIS A 305 -6.04 3.85 -14.39
C HIS A 305 -4.75 4.70 -14.40
N ILE A 306 -3.62 4.16 -14.85
CA ILE A 306 -2.38 4.94 -14.94
C ILE A 306 -2.50 5.99 -16.05
N GLY A 307 -2.30 7.26 -15.68
CA GLY A 307 -2.42 8.42 -16.56
C GLY A 307 -3.82 9.03 -16.63
N ASP A 308 -4.81 8.49 -15.91
CA ASP A 308 -6.16 9.05 -15.84
C ASP A 308 -6.38 9.97 -14.62
N ALA A 309 -7.57 10.58 -14.52
CA ALA A 309 -7.91 11.51 -13.44
C ALA A 309 -8.09 10.82 -12.07
N THR A 310 -8.17 9.48 -12.05
CA THR A 310 -8.34 8.66 -10.85
C THR A 310 -7.02 8.05 -10.36
N GLU A 311 -5.90 8.37 -11.03
CA GLU A 311 -4.59 7.86 -10.68
C GLU A 311 -4.16 8.31 -9.26
N SER A 312 -4.07 7.36 -8.32
CA SER A 312 -3.50 7.56 -6.98
C SER A 312 -2.10 6.93 -6.87
N ASN A 313 -1.97 5.83 -6.14
CA ASN A 313 -0.73 5.09 -5.91
C ASN A 313 -0.47 3.98 -6.96
N HIS A 314 -1.20 3.96 -8.07
CA HIS A 314 -1.13 2.90 -9.09
C HIS A 314 0.29 2.65 -9.62
N ARG A 315 1.14 3.68 -9.74
CA ARG A 315 2.54 3.49 -10.17
C ARG A 315 3.35 2.67 -9.16
N LYS A 316 3.14 2.91 -7.86
CA LYS A 316 3.77 2.10 -6.80
C LYS A 316 3.21 0.68 -6.82
N TRP A 317 1.90 0.52 -6.97
CA TRP A 317 1.28 -0.79 -7.10
C TRP A 317 1.82 -1.55 -8.32
N PHE A 318 2.06 -0.87 -9.44
CA PHE A 318 2.68 -1.47 -10.60
C PHE A 318 4.06 -2.06 -10.30
N VAL A 319 4.91 -1.38 -9.52
CA VAL A 319 6.19 -1.95 -9.03
C VAL A 319 5.95 -3.24 -8.25
N GLY A 320 4.96 -3.26 -7.36
CA GLY A 320 4.58 -4.46 -6.62
C GLY A 320 4.10 -5.61 -7.52
N VAL A 321 3.31 -5.31 -8.57
CA VAL A 321 2.87 -6.29 -9.57
C VAL A 321 4.03 -6.84 -10.39
N VAL A 322 5.00 -6.00 -10.78
CA VAL A 322 6.24 -6.46 -11.42
C VAL A 322 7.04 -7.34 -10.46
N GLY A 323 7.11 -6.98 -9.17
CA GLY A 323 7.73 -7.78 -8.12
C GLY A 323 7.08 -9.16 -7.96
N LEU A 324 5.74 -9.23 -7.96
CA LEU A 324 5.00 -10.50 -7.96
C LEU A 324 5.34 -11.33 -9.19
N PHE A 325 5.33 -10.72 -10.39
CA PHE A 325 5.69 -11.44 -11.61
C PHE A 325 7.10 -12.04 -11.53
N VAL A 326 8.08 -11.29 -11.03
CA VAL A 326 9.45 -11.78 -10.82
C VAL A 326 9.47 -12.91 -9.78
N LEU A 327 8.81 -12.73 -8.62
CA LEU A 327 8.74 -13.75 -7.57
C LEU A 327 8.21 -15.07 -8.15
N PHE A 328 7.07 -15.04 -8.83
CA PHE A 328 6.45 -16.25 -9.37
C PHE A 328 7.21 -16.83 -10.58
N ALA A 329 7.88 -16.00 -11.39
CA ALA A 329 8.80 -16.49 -12.41
C ALA A 329 9.99 -17.22 -11.79
N GLN A 330 10.51 -16.75 -10.65
CA GLN A 330 11.65 -17.34 -9.97
C GLN A 330 11.28 -18.59 -9.13
N VAL A 331 10.09 -18.60 -8.51
CA VAL A 331 9.52 -19.79 -7.86
C VAL A 331 9.30 -20.90 -8.89
N ASN A 332 8.90 -20.54 -10.11
CA ASN A 332 8.70 -21.48 -11.23
C ASN A 332 9.98 -21.67 -12.09
N ARG A 333 11.17 -21.50 -11.49
CA ARG A 333 12.47 -21.72 -12.15
C ARG A 333 12.50 -23.10 -12.80
N GLY A 334 12.69 -23.14 -14.13
CA GLY A 334 12.72 -24.37 -14.93
C GLY A 334 11.59 -24.50 -15.95
N ARG A 335 10.62 -23.59 -15.96
CA ARG A 335 9.62 -23.46 -17.06
C ARG A 335 9.87 -22.22 -17.91
N GLU A 336 9.29 -22.21 -19.09
CA GLU A 336 9.29 -21.04 -19.94
C GLU A 336 8.61 -19.86 -19.25
N LEU A 337 9.25 -18.68 -19.34
CA LEU A 337 8.70 -17.43 -18.86
C LEU A 337 7.39 -17.11 -19.59
N ASP A 338 6.37 -16.68 -18.86
CA ASP A 338 5.10 -16.31 -19.46
C ASP A 338 5.21 -15.03 -20.31
N SER A 339 5.43 -15.24 -21.61
CA SER A 339 5.60 -14.17 -22.60
C SER A 339 4.41 -13.21 -22.66
N LYS A 340 3.18 -13.68 -22.39
CA LYS A 340 1.99 -12.82 -22.43
C LYS A 340 2.02 -11.78 -21.32
N THR A 341 2.27 -12.21 -20.09
CA THR A 341 2.36 -11.30 -18.94
C THR A 341 3.58 -10.39 -19.06
N TYR A 342 4.73 -10.92 -19.48
CA TYR A 342 5.92 -10.10 -19.75
C TYR A 342 5.62 -8.97 -20.75
N LYS A 343 5.00 -9.28 -21.90
CA LYS A 343 4.62 -8.27 -22.89
C LYS A 343 3.61 -7.26 -22.35
N ALA A 344 2.67 -7.68 -21.50
CA ALA A 344 1.73 -6.76 -20.86
C ALA A 344 2.44 -5.78 -19.91
N ILE A 345 3.43 -6.24 -19.14
CA ILE A 345 4.26 -5.39 -18.27
C ILE A 345 5.04 -4.37 -19.11
N ILE A 346 5.74 -4.80 -20.17
CA ILE A 346 6.48 -3.90 -21.06
C ILE A 346 5.53 -2.93 -21.78
N GLY A 347 4.35 -3.40 -22.18
CA GLY A 347 3.31 -2.55 -22.75
C GLY A 347 2.88 -1.44 -21.79
N LEU A 348 2.69 -1.76 -20.50
CA LEU A 348 2.33 -0.76 -19.50
C LEU A 348 3.50 0.19 -19.16
N SER A 349 4.74 -0.30 -19.12
CA SER A 349 5.92 0.56 -18.89
C SER A 349 6.10 1.62 -19.98
N SER A 350 5.56 1.41 -21.18
CA SER A 350 5.54 2.44 -22.23
C SER A 350 4.70 3.68 -21.91
N LYS A 351 3.88 3.65 -20.84
CA LYS A 351 3.16 4.83 -20.31
C LYS A 351 3.94 5.54 -19.19
N VAL A 352 4.86 4.85 -18.53
CA VAL A 352 5.55 5.30 -17.33
C VAL A 352 7.06 5.04 -17.46
N PRO A 353 7.84 6.03 -17.94
CA PRO A 353 9.26 5.82 -18.22
C PRO A 353 10.08 5.54 -16.96
N LEU A 354 9.67 6.13 -15.82
CA LEU A 354 10.37 6.09 -14.56
C LEU A 354 9.37 6.16 -13.41
N ILE A 355 9.57 5.35 -12.37
CA ILE A 355 8.77 5.39 -11.14
C ILE A 355 9.68 5.77 -9.98
N VAL A 356 9.33 6.82 -9.26
CA VAL A 356 10.10 7.27 -8.09
C VAL A 356 9.67 6.45 -6.88
N LEU A 357 10.62 5.70 -6.30
CA LEU A 357 10.36 4.85 -5.13
C LEU A 357 10.44 5.70 -3.86
N PHE A 358 11.66 6.15 -3.55
CA PHE A 358 11.96 7.02 -2.41
C PHE A 358 13.32 7.71 -2.59
N GLY A 359 13.43 8.98 -2.21
CA GLY A 359 14.68 9.73 -2.29
C GLY A 359 15.31 9.70 -3.68
N ARG A 360 16.57 9.26 -3.75
CA ARG A 360 17.34 9.11 -5.01
C ARG A 360 17.06 7.80 -5.75
N SER A 361 16.32 6.87 -5.14
CA SER A 361 16.01 5.57 -5.73
C SER A 361 14.81 5.66 -6.68
N PHE A 362 15.04 5.23 -7.92
CA PHE A 362 14.05 5.16 -8.98
C PHE A 362 13.98 3.76 -9.58
N PHE A 363 12.85 3.45 -10.20
CA PHE A 363 12.54 2.15 -10.77
C PHE A 363 12.27 2.27 -12.27
N VAL A 364 13.10 1.60 -13.06
CA VAL A 364 12.93 1.42 -14.50
C VAL A 364 12.58 -0.05 -14.74
N VAL A 365 11.38 -0.30 -15.28
CA VAL A 365 10.81 -1.65 -15.42
C VAL A 365 11.72 -2.57 -16.24
N SER A 366 12.22 -2.09 -17.37
CA SER A 366 13.06 -2.87 -18.28
C SER A 366 14.37 -3.30 -17.65
N ASP A 367 15.02 -2.41 -16.89
CA ASP A 367 16.27 -2.71 -16.19
C ASP A 367 16.04 -3.76 -15.12
N PHE A 368 15.05 -3.52 -14.26
CA PHE A 368 14.72 -4.42 -13.18
C PHE A 368 14.39 -5.84 -13.67
N LEU A 369 13.58 -5.98 -14.73
CA LEU A 369 13.21 -7.28 -15.28
C LEU A 369 14.41 -8.05 -15.82
N GLN A 370 15.39 -7.39 -16.40
CA GLN A 370 16.56 -8.04 -16.98
C GLN A 370 17.57 -8.46 -15.93
N ASP A 371 17.71 -7.66 -14.87
CA ASP A 371 18.60 -7.98 -13.76
C ASP A 371 17.97 -9.08 -12.87
N SER A 372 16.63 -9.13 -12.81
CA SER A 372 15.91 -10.05 -11.93
C SER A 372 15.44 -11.35 -12.59
N LEU A 373 15.46 -11.48 -13.91
CA LEU A 373 15.04 -12.69 -14.62
C LEU A 373 16.21 -13.34 -15.37
N PRO A 374 16.24 -14.68 -15.49
CA PRO A 374 17.27 -15.40 -16.25
C PRO A 374 17.00 -15.29 -17.76
N MET A 375 17.14 -14.08 -18.31
CA MET A 375 16.99 -13.79 -19.74
C MET A 375 18.38 -13.68 -20.39
N PRO A 376 18.59 -14.18 -21.62
CA PRO A 376 19.84 -13.94 -22.32
C PRO A 376 20.06 -12.43 -22.50
N ALA A 377 21.28 -11.96 -22.23
CA ALA A 377 21.66 -10.57 -22.46
C ALA A 377 21.46 -10.25 -23.95
N THR A 378 20.44 -9.44 -24.25
CA THR A 378 20.05 -9.12 -25.63
C THR A 378 20.18 -7.62 -25.87
N ARG A 379 20.44 -7.23 -27.14
CA ARG A 379 20.36 -5.83 -27.63
C ARG A 379 18.99 -5.16 -27.36
N THR A 380 18.04 -5.89 -26.80
CA THR A 380 16.73 -5.43 -26.34
C THR A 380 16.86 -4.51 -25.12
N LYS A 381 17.84 -4.69 -24.22
CA LYS A 381 18.07 -3.82 -23.04
C LYS A 381 18.23 -2.35 -23.41
N GLU A 382 19.27 -2.07 -24.19
CA GLU A 382 19.61 -0.70 -24.61
C GLU A 382 18.45 -0.05 -25.35
N LYS A 383 17.77 -0.80 -26.24
CA LYS A 383 16.61 -0.30 -26.97
C LYS A 383 15.43 0.08 -26.08
N GLU A 384 15.10 -0.73 -25.07
CA GLU A 384 14.00 -0.39 -24.15
C GLU A 384 14.37 0.77 -23.22
N LEU A 385 15.63 0.88 -22.81
CA LEU A 385 16.12 2.02 -22.06
C LEU A 385 16.06 3.33 -22.84
N ASP A 386 16.49 3.30 -24.10
CA ASP A 386 16.44 4.48 -24.97
C ASP A 386 15.00 4.91 -25.25
N LYS A 387 14.06 3.96 -25.37
CA LYS A 387 12.62 4.26 -25.42
C LYS A 387 12.13 4.94 -24.15
N ALA A 388 12.53 4.46 -22.97
CA ALA A 388 12.15 5.07 -21.70
C ALA A 388 12.72 6.50 -21.58
N ARG A 389 13.97 6.73 -22.00
CA ARG A 389 14.59 8.07 -22.06
C ARG A 389 13.84 9.01 -23.01
N ALA A 390 13.53 8.54 -24.22
CA ALA A 390 12.76 9.32 -25.20
C ALA A 390 11.36 9.66 -24.69
N LEU A 391 10.69 8.73 -24.00
CA LEU A 391 9.40 8.96 -23.37
C LEU A 391 9.48 10.01 -22.26
N PHE A 392 10.50 9.96 -21.41
CA PHE A 392 10.74 11.00 -20.39
C PHE A 392 10.92 12.38 -21.05
N LEU A 393 11.78 12.49 -22.06
CA LEU A 393 12.02 13.76 -22.76
C LEU A 393 10.74 14.34 -23.37
N ARG A 394 9.88 13.49 -23.95
CA ARG A 394 8.57 13.91 -24.45
C ARG A 394 7.63 14.40 -23.35
N GLN A 395 7.62 13.75 -22.19
CA GLN A 395 6.82 14.19 -21.04
C GLN A 395 7.34 15.50 -20.45
N GLU A 396 8.66 15.70 -20.45
CA GLU A 396 9.33 16.93 -20.03
C GLU A 396 8.99 18.11 -20.97
N GLU A 397 8.93 17.89 -22.28
CA GLU A 397 8.47 18.91 -23.24
C GLU A 397 7.00 19.32 -23.03
N ALA A 398 6.16 18.38 -22.59
CA ALA A 398 4.75 18.61 -22.29
C ALA A 398 4.49 19.17 -20.87
N LEU A 399 5.53 19.34 -20.05
CA LEU A 399 5.42 19.70 -18.63
C LEU A 399 4.60 20.98 -18.41
N LEU A 400 4.87 22.04 -19.19
CA LEU A 400 4.16 23.31 -19.08
C LEU A 400 2.65 23.14 -19.30
N GLN A 401 2.26 22.44 -20.37
CA GLN A 401 0.85 22.22 -20.69
C GLN A 401 0.16 21.38 -19.62
N GLN A 402 0.85 20.36 -19.10
CA GLN A 402 0.33 19.50 -18.04
C GLN A 402 0.10 20.26 -16.73
N VAL A 403 1.06 21.10 -16.32
CA VAL A 403 0.94 21.91 -15.09
C VAL A 403 -0.14 22.98 -15.23
N GLN A 404 -0.28 23.61 -16.40
CA GLN A 404 -1.35 24.59 -16.66
C GLN A 404 -2.75 23.95 -16.60
N ARG A 405 -2.91 22.74 -17.14
CA ARG A 405 -4.16 21.98 -17.01
C ARG A 405 -4.48 21.70 -15.53
N LEU A 406 -3.51 21.17 -14.79
CA LEU A 406 -3.67 20.88 -13.37
C LEU A 406 -3.92 22.14 -12.53
N GLN A 407 -3.34 23.29 -12.89
CA GLN A 407 -3.62 24.56 -12.23
C GLN A 407 -5.11 24.92 -12.31
N LEU A 408 -5.73 24.76 -13.48
CA LEU A 408 -7.15 25.05 -13.66
C LEU A 408 -8.02 24.10 -12.81
N GLU A 409 -7.70 22.81 -12.83
CA GLU A 409 -8.40 21.79 -12.04
C GLU A 409 -8.27 22.03 -10.54
N VAL A 410 -7.07 22.34 -10.05
CA VAL A 410 -6.82 22.67 -8.63
C VAL A 410 -7.55 23.93 -8.23
N SER A 411 -7.52 24.98 -9.06
CA SER A 411 -8.21 26.24 -8.75
C SER A 411 -9.73 26.02 -8.67
N ALA A 412 -10.31 25.28 -9.61
CA ALA A 412 -11.72 24.93 -9.58
C ALA A 412 -12.08 24.05 -8.36
N TRP A 413 -11.23 23.07 -8.03
CA TRP A 413 -11.41 22.24 -6.85
C TRP A 413 -11.36 23.07 -5.55
N MET A 414 -10.39 23.98 -5.40
CA MET A 414 -10.28 24.86 -4.23
C MET A 414 -11.56 25.68 -4.03
N VAL A 415 -12.10 26.30 -5.08
CA VAL A 415 -13.35 27.07 -5.00
C VAL A 415 -14.53 26.19 -4.56
N ARG A 416 -14.62 24.95 -5.08
CA ARG A 416 -15.65 23.99 -4.66
C ARG A 416 -15.46 23.54 -3.21
N MET A 417 -14.23 23.32 -2.79
CA MET A 417 -13.87 22.93 -1.43
C MET A 417 -14.21 24.03 -0.42
N GLU A 418 -14.01 25.30 -0.79
CA GLU A 418 -14.40 26.45 0.03
C GLU A 418 -15.93 26.61 0.13
N SER A 419 -16.65 26.39 -0.98
CA SER A 419 -18.11 26.60 -1.04
C SER A 419 -18.95 25.42 -0.52
N SER A 420 -18.52 24.17 -0.70
CA SER A 420 -19.34 22.97 -0.38
C SER A 420 -19.37 22.62 1.12
N PHE A 421 -18.54 23.31 1.91
CA PHE A 421 -18.60 23.27 3.36
C PHE A 421 -19.43 24.42 3.95
N ALA A 422 -20.06 25.26 3.11
CA ALA A 422 -21.08 26.22 3.55
C ALA A 422 -22.42 25.53 3.84
N SER A 423 -23.24 26.12 4.71
CA SER A 423 -24.56 25.57 5.08
C SER A 423 -25.57 25.77 3.95
N LYS A 424 -25.90 24.69 3.21
CA LYS A 424 -27.26 24.38 2.71
C LYS A 424 -27.27 23.05 1.92
N VAL A 425 -28.47 22.46 1.85
CA VAL A 425 -28.89 21.22 1.13
C VAL A 425 -28.81 19.91 1.94
N GLY A 426 -29.63 18.93 1.55
CA GLY A 426 -29.89 17.67 2.25
C GLY A 426 -28.64 16.82 2.51
N LEU A 427 -28.64 16.14 3.67
CA LEU A 427 -27.47 15.47 4.26
C LEU A 427 -26.78 14.49 3.31
N THR A 428 -27.54 13.68 2.57
CA THR A 428 -27.01 12.63 1.67
C THR A 428 -26.24 13.22 0.48
N GLU A 429 -26.79 14.23 -0.18
CA GLU A 429 -26.16 14.91 -1.31
C GLU A 429 -24.90 15.67 -0.87
N VAL A 430 -24.96 16.28 0.32
CA VAL A 430 -23.84 16.96 0.95
C VAL A 430 -22.71 15.99 1.29
N LEU A 431 -23.01 14.85 1.92
CA LEU A 431 -21.98 13.84 2.26
C LEU A 431 -21.36 13.22 1.02
N SER A 432 -22.14 12.92 -0.01
CA SER A 432 -21.63 12.41 -1.30
C SER A 432 -20.71 13.42 -1.98
N THR A 433 -21.14 14.69 -2.06
CA THR A 433 -20.35 15.77 -2.66
C THR A 433 -19.04 15.98 -1.91
N ARG A 434 -19.08 16.03 -0.58
CA ARG A 434 -17.89 16.17 0.27
C ARG A 434 -16.95 14.97 0.13
N ALA A 435 -17.46 13.74 0.12
CA ALA A 435 -16.65 12.54 -0.11
C ALA A 435 -15.89 12.63 -1.43
N ASN A 436 -16.59 13.03 -2.50
CA ASN A 436 -15.98 13.18 -3.83
C ASN A 436 -14.93 14.29 -3.85
N LEU A 437 -15.16 15.43 -3.18
CA LEU A 437 -14.20 16.53 -3.12
C LEU A 437 -12.93 16.15 -2.35
N LEU A 438 -13.05 15.42 -1.24
CA LEU A 438 -11.90 14.90 -0.49
C LEU A 438 -11.08 13.94 -1.35
N VAL A 439 -11.73 12.95 -1.97
CA VAL A 439 -11.03 12.00 -2.84
C VAL A 439 -10.39 12.74 -4.03
N GLN A 440 -11.11 13.66 -4.68
CA GLN A 440 -10.60 14.43 -5.82
C GLN A 440 -9.35 15.24 -5.46
N GLY A 441 -9.31 15.89 -4.29
CA GLY A 441 -8.15 16.68 -3.89
C GLY A 441 -6.92 15.81 -3.65
N VAL A 442 -7.09 14.61 -3.08
CA VAL A 442 -6.00 13.63 -2.92
C VAL A 442 -5.50 13.16 -4.29
N LEU A 443 -6.42 12.88 -5.23
CA LEU A 443 -6.06 12.47 -6.59
C LEU A 443 -5.29 13.56 -7.36
N LEU A 444 -5.73 14.83 -7.25
CA LEU A 444 -4.99 15.97 -7.82
C LEU A 444 -3.58 16.10 -7.21
N ALA A 445 -3.45 15.87 -5.91
CA ALA A 445 -2.15 15.85 -5.24
C ALA A 445 -1.26 14.70 -5.73
N CYS A 446 -1.81 13.50 -5.93
CA CYS A 446 -1.09 12.37 -6.52
C CYS A 446 -0.59 12.70 -7.94
N GLN A 447 -1.44 13.28 -8.78
CA GLN A 447 -1.07 13.64 -10.16
C GLN A 447 0.04 14.71 -10.19
N LEU A 448 -0.12 15.81 -9.44
CA LEU A 448 0.92 16.84 -9.33
C LEU A 448 2.22 16.30 -8.75
N GLY A 449 2.12 15.45 -7.72
CA GLY A 449 3.25 14.77 -7.11
C GLY A 449 3.99 13.89 -8.11
N ASN A 450 3.27 13.14 -8.94
CA ASN A 450 3.86 12.32 -10.00
C ASN A 450 4.57 13.17 -11.04
N VAL A 451 4.00 14.30 -11.46
CA VAL A 451 4.62 15.24 -12.42
C VAL A 451 5.93 15.80 -11.87
N GLY A 452 5.90 16.38 -10.66
CA GLY A 452 7.09 16.99 -10.06
C GLY A 452 8.19 15.99 -9.76
N LYS A 453 7.84 14.82 -9.19
CA LYS A 453 8.80 13.75 -8.89
C LYS A 453 9.43 13.17 -10.16
N LEU A 454 8.63 12.94 -11.20
CA LEU A 454 9.12 12.42 -12.47
C LEU A 454 10.10 13.39 -13.14
N SER A 455 9.78 14.68 -13.19
CA SER A 455 10.67 15.69 -13.80
C SER A 455 12.02 15.74 -13.07
N LEU A 456 12.01 15.89 -11.74
CA LEU A 456 13.25 15.90 -10.94
C LEU A 456 14.06 14.60 -11.08
N SER A 457 13.40 13.46 -10.90
CA SER A 457 14.09 12.18 -10.89
C SER A 457 14.54 11.75 -12.29
N GLY A 458 13.82 12.17 -13.33
CA GLY A 458 14.21 11.93 -14.72
C GLY A 458 15.48 12.71 -15.10
N HIS A 459 15.63 13.94 -14.63
CA HIS A 459 16.88 14.70 -14.78
C HIS A 459 18.05 14.06 -14.02
N LEU A 460 17.81 13.58 -12.79
CA LEU A 460 18.81 12.82 -12.03
C LEU A 460 19.21 11.53 -12.74
N TRP A 461 18.23 10.75 -13.21
CA TRP A 461 18.44 9.48 -13.91
C TRP A 461 19.19 9.65 -15.24
N THR A 462 18.81 10.65 -16.03
CA THR A 462 19.47 10.96 -17.31
C THR A 462 20.78 11.72 -17.14
N ARG A 463 21.10 12.18 -15.92
CA ARG A 463 22.25 13.05 -15.61
C ARG A 463 22.27 14.31 -16.48
N THR A 464 21.09 14.89 -16.71
CA THR A 464 20.92 16.11 -17.50
C THR A 464 20.51 17.29 -16.61
N ALA A 465 20.98 18.49 -16.95
CA ALA A 465 20.56 19.70 -16.26
C ALA A 465 19.10 20.05 -16.57
N ILE A 466 18.39 20.56 -15.56
CA ILE A 466 17.02 21.08 -15.73
C ILE A 466 17.09 22.32 -16.64
N ARG A 467 16.27 22.33 -17.70
CA ARG A 467 16.19 23.47 -18.61
C ARG A 467 15.51 24.66 -17.92
N GLN A 468 15.96 25.88 -18.23
CA GLN A 468 15.31 27.10 -17.70
C GLN A 468 13.81 27.18 -18.05
N SER A 469 13.41 26.67 -19.22
CA SER A 469 12.01 26.59 -19.66
C SER A 469 11.14 25.69 -18.77
N SER A 470 11.74 24.65 -18.17
CA SER A 470 11.04 23.68 -17.32
C SER A 470 10.97 24.10 -15.86
N LEU A 471 11.88 24.97 -15.42
CA LEU A 471 12.01 25.37 -14.02
C LEU A 471 10.72 26.03 -13.49
N LYS A 472 10.14 26.97 -14.24
CA LYS A 472 8.92 27.68 -13.81
C LYS A 472 7.71 26.71 -13.69
N PRO A 473 7.37 25.88 -14.69
CA PRO A 473 6.35 24.84 -14.53
C PRO A 473 6.60 23.90 -13.34
N LEU A 474 7.85 23.48 -13.14
CA LEU A 474 8.20 22.59 -12.05
C LEU A 474 7.95 23.23 -10.68
N LEU A 475 8.44 24.45 -10.46
CA LEU A 475 8.17 25.22 -9.23
C LEU A 475 6.67 25.45 -9.03
N GLN A 476 5.95 25.74 -10.11
CA GLN A 476 4.50 25.90 -10.07
C GLN A 476 3.79 24.61 -9.64
N SER A 477 4.26 23.43 -10.05
CA SER A 477 3.69 22.15 -9.59
C SER A 477 3.82 21.99 -8.06
N PHE A 478 4.95 22.38 -7.47
CA PHE A 478 5.15 22.35 -6.02
C PHE A 478 4.30 23.39 -5.29
N LEU A 479 4.16 24.60 -5.86
CA LEU A 479 3.26 25.61 -5.33
C LEU A 479 1.81 25.15 -5.32
N LEU A 480 1.35 24.45 -6.36
CA LEU A 480 0.00 23.88 -6.41
C LEU A 480 -0.19 22.76 -5.38
N LEU A 481 0.81 21.90 -5.16
CA LEU A 481 0.78 20.92 -4.07
C LEU A 481 0.66 21.59 -2.70
N LYS A 482 1.37 22.70 -2.49
CA LYS A 482 1.25 23.50 -1.27
C LYS A 482 -0.10 24.19 -1.15
N ALA A 483 -0.68 24.65 -2.25
CA ALA A 483 -2.05 25.21 -2.25
C ALA A 483 -3.09 24.14 -1.88
N LEU A 484 -2.97 22.92 -2.41
CA LEU A 484 -3.81 21.79 -2.00
C LEU A 484 -3.66 21.48 -0.50
N GLN A 485 -2.41 21.35 -0.02
CA GLN A 485 -2.10 21.12 1.39
C GLN A 485 -2.72 22.21 2.28
N GLN A 486 -2.55 23.48 1.92
CA GLN A 486 -3.10 24.61 2.69
C GLN A 486 -4.62 24.61 2.68
N THR A 487 -5.26 24.24 1.57
CA THR A 487 -6.73 24.16 1.48
C THR A 487 -7.28 23.07 2.40
N TYR A 488 -6.63 21.89 2.43
CA TYR A 488 -6.95 20.83 3.39
C TYR A 488 -6.77 21.31 4.84
N HIS A 489 -5.66 22.00 5.10
CA HIS A 489 -5.35 22.51 6.43
C HIS A 489 -6.38 23.51 6.93
N ARG A 490 -6.76 24.49 6.10
CA ARG A 490 -7.78 25.50 6.41
C ARG A 490 -9.16 24.89 6.67
N LYS A 491 -9.46 23.72 6.09
CA LYS A 491 -10.71 22.98 6.31
C LYS A 491 -10.56 21.81 7.28
N SER A 492 -9.40 21.64 7.92
CA SER A 492 -9.06 20.45 8.71
C SER A 492 -10.09 20.18 9.81
N PHE A 493 -10.56 21.21 10.49
CA PHE A 493 -11.62 21.13 11.50
C PHE A 493 -12.96 20.63 10.95
N LEU A 494 -13.42 21.20 9.83
CA LEU A 494 -14.67 20.79 9.18
C LEU A 494 -14.56 19.41 8.54
N ILE A 495 -13.37 19.01 8.11
CA ILE A 495 -13.10 17.65 7.66
C ILE A 495 -13.18 16.70 8.86
N ALA A 496 -12.54 17.06 9.98
CA ALA A 496 -12.55 16.28 11.22
C ALA A 496 -13.96 16.00 11.72
N SER A 497 -14.83 17.00 11.76
CA SER A 497 -16.20 16.85 12.23
C SER A 497 -17.09 16.00 11.30
N HIS A 498 -16.76 15.91 10.00
CA HIS A 498 -17.58 15.19 9.03
C HIS A 498 -16.99 13.85 8.55
N LEU A 499 -15.71 13.57 8.79
CA LEU A 499 -15.02 12.42 8.21
C LEU A 499 -15.68 11.09 8.59
N VAL A 500 -16.04 10.93 9.86
CA VAL A 500 -16.73 9.72 10.36
C VAL A 500 -18.09 9.54 9.67
N HIS A 501 -18.80 10.63 9.36
CA HIS A 501 -20.10 10.58 8.67
C HIS A 501 -19.94 10.24 7.20
N ILE A 502 -18.90 10.76 6.55
CA ILE A 502 -18.56 10.41 5.18
C ILE A 502 -18.23 8.92 5.10
N GLN A 503 -17.38 8.42 6.00
CA GLN A 503 -17.06 6.99 6.07
C GLN A 503 -18.32 6.14 6.28
N ARG A 504 -19.18 6.53 7.23
CA ARG A 504 -20.43 5.80 7.47
C ARG A 504 -21.37 5.84 6.27
N PHE A 505 -21.48 6.98 5.59
CA PHE A 505 -22.28 7.12 4.38
C PHE A 505 -21.79 6.17 3.27
N LEU A 506 -20.48 6.11 3.03
CA LEU A 506 -19.90 5.19 2.05
C LEU A 506 -20.13 3.72 2.42
N GLN A 507 -19.95 3.35 3.70
CA GLN A 507 -20.25 2.00 4.20
C GLN A 507 -21.74 1.62 3.99
N LEU A 508 -22.66 2.55 4.27
CA LEU A 508 -24.10 2.32 4.10
C LEU A 508 -24.49 2.11 2.64
N ARG A 509 -23.83 2.78 1.68
CA ARG A 509 -24.06 2.52 0.25
C ARG A 509 -23.69 1.10 -0.15
N VAL A 510 -22.59 0.57 0.39
CA VAL A 510 -22.20 -0.84 0.18
C VAL A 510 -23.20 -1.78 0.85
N LEU A 511 -23.58 -1.50 2.11
CA LEU A 511 -24.55 -2.30 2.85
C LEU A 511 -25.93 -2.34 2.17
N HIS A 512 -26.37 -1.25 1.53
CA HIS A 512 -27.64 -1.20 0.82
C HIS A 512 -27.71 -2.19 -0.37
N ILE A 513 -26.56 -2.59 -0.90
CA ILE A 513 -26.43 -3.62 -1.94
C ILE A 513 -26.29 -5.02 -1.32
N LEU A 514 -25.47 -5.14 -0.27
CA LEU A 514 -25.13 -6.44 0.32
C LEU A 514 -26.19 -6.98 1.28
N ASP A 515 -26.88 -6.15 2.05
CA ASP A 515 -27.88 -6.59 3.04
C ASP A 515 -29.05 -7.37 2.41
N PRO A 516 -29.63 -6.94 1.26
CA PRO A 516 -30.65 -7.75 0.58
C PRO A 516 -30.14 -9.11 0.14
N ILE A 517 -28.89 -9.18 -0.36
CA ILE A 517 -28.25 -10.42 -0.80
C ILE A 517 -28.01 -11.35 0.40
N CYS A 518 -27.51 -10.79 1.52
CA CYS A 518 -27.30 -11.51 2.78
C CYS A 518 -28.61 -12.16 3.25
N LYS A 519 -29.68 -11.37 3.35
CA LYS A 519 -31.00 -11.82 3.82
C LYS A 519 -31.61 -12.88 2.90
N ASP A 520 -31.49 -12.72 1.58
CA ASP A 520 -31.99 -13.70 0.62
C ASP A 520 -31.27 -15.05 0.76
N LEU A 521 -29.93 -15.04 0.82
CA LEU A 521 -29.14 -16.24 1.01
C LEU A 521 -29.45 -16.94 2.34
N GLU A 522 -29.53 -16.19 3.44
CA GLU A 522 -29.91 -16.70 4.76
C GLU A 522 -31.32 -17.33 4.75
N THR A 523 -32.27 -16.67 4.09
CA THR A 523 -33.66 -17.17 3.97
C THR A 523 -33.73 -18.45 3.16
N GLN A 524 -33.00 -18.54 2.05
CA GLN A 524 -32.91 -19.75 1.23
C GLN A 524 -32.30 -20.91 2.03
N ILE A 525 -31.23 -20.66 2.79
CA ILE A 525 -30.58 -21.66 3.65
C ILE A 525 -31.54 -22.12 4.76
N ALA A 526 -32.22 -21.20 5.43
CA ALA A 526 -33.17 -21.52 6.48
C ALA A 526 -34.36 -22.34 5.96
N THR A 527 -34.87 -22.00 4.77
CA THR A 527 -35.98 -22.70 4.12
C THR A 527 -35.58 -24.12 3.73
N ALA A 528 -34.39 -24.29 3.13
CA ALA A 528 -33.85 -25.60 2.78
C ALA A 528 -33.68 -26.48 4.04
N ARG A 529 -33.10 -25.93 5.12
CA ARG A 529 -32.95 -26.64 6.41
C ARG A 529 -34.31 -27.06 7.00
N LYS A 530 -35.29 -26.16 7.01
CA LYS A 530 -36.66 -26.47 7.51
C LYS A 530 -37.36 -27.54 6.67
N GLY A 531 -37.14 -27.55 5.36
CA GLY A 531 -37.71 -28.55 4.46
C GLY A 531 -36.95 -29.88 4.41
N GLY A 532 -35.88 -30.06 5.20
CA GLY A 532 -35.05 -31.27 5.17
C GLY A 532 -34.17 -31.43 3.92
N TRP A 533 -34.03 -30.37 3.11
CA TRP A 533 -33.21 -30.38 1.90
C TRP A 533 -31.74 -30.16 2.24
N LYS A 534 -30.85 -30.87 1.52
CA LYS A 534 -29.41 -30.64 1.63
C LYS A 534 -29.07 -29.26 1.07
N VAL A 535 -28.50 -28.39 1.90
CA VAL A 535 -28.00 -27.08 1.48
C VAL A 535 -26.72 -27.26 0.67
N GLU A 536 -26.66 -26.64 -0.50
CA GLU A 536 -25.44 -26.59 -1.31
C GLU A 536 -24.34 -25.83 -0.55
N GLU A 537 -23.18 -26.46 -0.42
CA GLU A 537 -22.04 -25.93 0.31
C GLU A 537 -21.60 -24.55 -0.21
N GLN A 538 -21.60 -24.37 -1.54
CA GLN A 538 -21.30 -23.09 -2.20
C GLN A 538 -22.19 -21.95 -1.70
N LYS A 539 -23.49 -22.18 -1.50
CA LYS A 539 -24.42 -21.15 -1.00
C LYS A 539 -24.11 -20.76 0.44
N LEU A 540 -23.74 -21.74 1.26
CA LEU A 540 -23.36 -21.52 2.66
C LEU A 540 -22.10 -20.65 2.77
N HIS A 541 -21.10 -20.91 1.92
CA HIS A 541 -19.89 -20.11 1.84
C HIS A 541 -20.14 -18.70 1.29
N MET A 542 -21.00 -18.55 0.28
CA MET A 542 -21.39 -17.24 -0.23
C MET A 542 -22.11 -16.40 0.84
N ALA A 543 -23.04 -17.00 1.58
CA ALA A 543 -23.69 -16.34 2.71
C ALA A 543 -22.66 -15.89 3.75
N ALA A 544 -21.76 -16.78 4.16
CA ALA A 544 -20.71 -16.46 5.13
C ALA A 544 -19.81 -15.29 4.70
N LEU A 545 -19.41 -15.22 3.43
CA LEU A 545 -18.62 -14.10 2.90
C LEU A 545 -19.39 -12.77 2.96
N VAL A 546 -20.66 -12.76 2.55
CA VAL A 546 -21.49 -11.55 2.57
C VAL A 546 -21.77 -11.11 4.01
N THR A 547 -22.07 -12.05 4.92
CA THR A 547 -22.23 -11.78 6.36
C THR A 547 -20.97 -11.13 6.93
N ALA A 548 -19.79 -11.71 6.67
CA ALA A 548 -18.51 -11.14 7.12
C ALA A 548 -18.31 -9.71 6.60
N MET A 549 -18.63 -9.45 5.32
CA MET A 549 -18.58 -8.09 4.77
C MET A 549 -19.52 -7.14 5.50
N CYS A 550 -20.78 -7.52 5.67
CA CYS A 550 -21.80 -6.69 6.31
C CYS A 550 -21.41 -6.36 7.77
N ASP A 551 -20.96 -7.33 8.55
CA ASP A 551 -20.59 -7.13 9.95
C ASP A 551 -19.37 -6.23 10.12
N ASN A 552 -18.37 -6.39 9.24
CA ASN A 552 -17.20 -5.52 9.25
C ASN A 552 -17.53 -4.10 8.80
N LEU A 553 -18.40 -3.92 7.80
CA LEU A 553 -18.87 -2.60 7.32
C LEU A 553 -19.80 -1.89 8.31
N ARG A 554 -20.48 -2.62 9.20
CA ARG A 554 -21.30 -2.04 10.27
C ARG A 554 -20.46 -1.38 11.35
N GLY A 555 -19.21 -1.80 11.53
CA GLY A 555 -18.27 -1.21 12.49
C GLY A 555 -17.48 0.00 11.96
N PRO A 556 -16.51 0.50 12.76
CA PRO A 556 -15.65 1.60 12.35
C PRO A 556 -14.82 1.28 11.11
N ASN A 557 -14.43 2.30 10.32
CA ASN A 557 -13.59 2.11 9.14
C ASN A 557 -12.11 1.91 9.51
N THR A 558 -11.77 0.79 10.16
CA THR A 558 -10.39 0.41 10.49
C THR A 558 -9.73 -0.32 9.30
N ARG A 559 -8.39 -0.32 9.28
CA ARG A 559 -7.63 -1.01 8.23
C ARG A 559 -7.91 -2.52 8.22
N GLN A 560 -7.97 -3.12 9.41
CA GLN A 560 -8.23 -4.54 9.60
C GLN A 560 -9.59 -4.95 9.02
N ARG A 561 -10.65 -4.18 9.33
CA ARG A 561 -11.99 -4.40 8.78
C ARG A 561 -12.01 -4.24 7.26
N ARG A 562 -11.32 -3.23 6.70
CA ARG A 562 -11.18 -3.09 5.23
C ARG A 562 -10.48 -4.28 4.60
N THR A 563 -9.41 -4.80 5.21
CA THR A 563 -8.71 -6.00 4.73
C THR A 563 -9.66 -7.20 4.68
N VAL A 564 -10.45 -7.44 5.73
CA VAL A 564 -11.44 -8.53 5.76
C VAL A 564 -12.49 -8.35 4.67
N VAL A 565 -13.09 -7.15 4.56
CA VAL A 565 -14.12 -6.84 3.57
C VAL A 565 -13.61 -7.03 2.14
N ASN A 566 -12.41 -6.54 1.84
CA ASN A 566 -11.80 -6.65 0.52
C ASN A 566 -11.45 -8.10 0.15
N LEU A 567 -10.95 -8.89 1.10
CA LEU A 567 -10.68 -10.32 0.87
C LEU A 567 -11.97 -11.12 0.68
N ALA A 568 -13.00 -10.82 1.47
CA ALA A 568 -14.31 -11.45 1.30
C ALA A 568 -14.93 -11.07 -0.06
N TRP A 569 -14.79 -9.81 -0.47
CA TRP A 569 -15.22 -9.34 -1.79
C TRP A 569 -14.50 -10.05 -2.93
N ASP A 570 -13.18 -10.24 -2.83
CA ASP A 570 -12.39 -10.97 -3.83
C ASP A 570 -12.87 -12.42 -4.02
N LEU A 571 -13.15 -13.11 -2.91
CA LEU A 571 -13.61 -14.50 -2.86
C LEU A 571 -15.09 -14.66 -3.24
N LEU A 572 -15.89 -13.60 -3.14
CA LEU A 572 -17.30 -13.65 -3.49
C LEU A 572 -17.49 -13.85 -5.00
N SER A 573 -18.36 -14.78 -5.38
CA SER A 573 -18.77 -14.97 -6.77
C SER A 573 -19.71 -13.85 -7.19
N LYS A 574 -19.25 -12.97 -8.08
CA LYS A 574 -20.03 -11.80 -8.55
C LYS A 574 -21.13 -12.15 -9.56
N LYS A 575 -21.26 -13.41 -9.99
CA LYS A 575 -22.24 -13.82 -11.02
C LYS A 575 -23.70 -13.53 -10.67
N GLN A 576 -24.01 -13.42 -9.38
CA GLN A 576 -25.36 -13.16 -8.87
C GLN A 576 -25.60 -11.68 -8.53
N ILE A 577 -24.57 -10.83 -8.71
CA ILE A 577 -24.64 -9.39 -8.46
C ILE A 577 -24.76 -8.69 -9.80
N ARG A 578 -25.65 -7.70 -9.92
CA ARG A 578 -25.74 -6.89 -11.14
C ARG A 578 -24.42 -6.15 -11.36
N GLU A 579 -23.96 -6.06 -12.59
CA GLU A 579 -22.66 -5.46 -12.93
C GLU A 579 -22.53 -4.03 -12.35
N GLY A 580 -23.55 -3.19 -12.52
CA GLY A 580 -23.55 -1.84 -11.94
C GLY A 580 -23.52 -1.80 -10.41
N ASP A 581 -24.10 -2.80 -9.72
CA ASP A 581 -24.02 -2.91 -8.27
C ASP A 581 -22.61 -3.34 -7.83
N ALA A 582 -21.96 -4.23 -8.58
CA ALA A 582 -20.59 -4.66 -8.32
C ALA A 582 -19.57 -3.51 -8.52
N ASP A 583 -19.77 -2.69 -9.56
CA ASP A 583 -18.96 -1.50 -9.82
C ASP A 583 -19.14 -0.46 -8.71
N GLU A 584 -20.37 -0.25 -8.25
CA GLU A 584 -20.69 0.66 -7.16
C GLU A 584 -20.04 0.21 -5.84
N VAL A 585 -20.07 -1.09 -5.51
CA VAL A 585 -19.35 -1.64 -4.34
C VAL A 585 -17.85 -1.37 -4.46
N GLY A 586 -17.25 -1.70 -5.61
CA GLY A 586 -15.81 -1.47 -5.84
C GLY A 586 -15.43 0.02 -5.71
N LEU A 587 -16.26 0.92 -6.23
CA LEU A 587 -16.06 2.35 -6.14
C LEU A 587 -16.10 2.86 -4.69
N GLN A 588 -17.10 2.46 -3.90
CA GLN A 588 -17.21 2.94 -2.52
C GLN A 588 -16.13 2.35 -1.61
N LEU A 589 -15.73 1.08 -1.80
CA LEU A 589 -14.61 0.48 -1.07
C LEU A 589 -13.30 1.20 -1.37
N ARG A 590 -13.05 1.57 -2.63
CA ARG A 590 -11.88 2.38 -3.01
C ARG A 590 -11.89 3.77 -2.38
N LYS A 591 -13.06 4.42 -2.28
CA LYS A 591 -13.19 5.71 -1.59
C LYS A 591 -13.00 5.62 -0.08
N LEU A 592 -13.28 4.47 0.54
CA LEU A 592 -13.01 4.23 1.96
C LEU A 592 -11.53 3.97 2.26
N GLU A 593 -10.77 3.57 1.23
CA GLU A 593 -9.33 3.35 1.31
C GLU A 593 -8.51 4.64 1.11
N ILE A 594 -8.93 5.50 0.17
CA ILE A 594 -8.37 6.85 -0.07
C ILE A 594 -8.74 7.78 1.09
#